data_AF-A0A2W4J7V9-F1
#
_entry.id   AF-A0A2W4J7V9-F1
#
_cell.length_a   1.000
_cell.length_b   1.000
_cell.length_c   1.000
_cell.angle_alpha   90.00
_cell.angle_beta   90.00
_cell.angle_gamma   90.00
#
_symmetry.space_group_name_H-M   'P 1'
#
loop_
_entity.id
_entity.type
_entity.pdbx_description
1 polymer ?
#
loop_
_entity_poly.entity_id
_entity_poly.type
_entity_poly.pdbx_seq_one_letter_code
_entity_poly.pdbx_strand_id
1 'polypeptide(L)'
;MTDRFSEARLDQPRQPRRLRLPQINSESFGHFAEAFARFMGTPQFILYMTIFVAGWIALNLGGIFGLRWDPYPFILLNLAFSTQASYAAPLILLAQNRQADRDRLAVEEDRRRAAAQKADTEFLAREIAALRIALGEVATRDFVRSELSRLLEELEREDRRRGRGEPRPLPSARPAGAHSEPDQWDGWASEPGRRDEPGGRRG
;
A
#
# COMPACT_ATOMS: atom_id res chain seq x y z
N MET A 1 -6.30 36.38 68.36
CA MET A 1 -4.84 36.63 68.41
C MET A 1 -4.14 35.33 68.02
N THR A 2 -4.35 34.78 66.82
CA THR A 2 -3.48 34.92 65.62
C THR A 2 -1.98 34.81 65.91
N ASP A 3 -1.39 33.65 65.63
CA ASP A 3 -0.22 33.51 64.74
C ASP A 3 -0.13 32.05 64.31
N ARG A 4 -0.50 31.72 63.06
CA ARG A 4 0.41 31.68 61.89
C ARG A 4 1.67 30.86 62.11
N PHE A 5 1.50 29.60 62.54
CA PHE A 5 2.43 28.57 62.07
C PHE A 5 2.21 28.40 60.57
N SER A 6 2.97 29.18 59.82
CA SER A 6 3.03 29.14 58.38
C SER A 6 3.50 27.74 57.98
N GLU A 7 2.57 26.89 57.60
CA GLU A 7 2.85 25.69 56.82
C GLU A 7 3.64 26.14 55.58
N ALA A 8 4.95 25.96 55.62
CA ALA A 8 5.80 26.07 54.46
C ALA A 8 5.37 24.93 53.52
N ARG A 9 4.44 25.23 52.61
CA ARG A 9 3.98 24.32 51.56
C ARG A 9 5.20 23.82 50.78
N LEU A 10 5.63 22.60 51.11
CA LEU A 10 6.69 21.85 50.46
C LEU A 10 6.26 21.23 49.12
N ASP A 11 5.19 21.76 48.50
CA ASP A 11 4.50 21.14 47.37
C ASP A 11 4.54 21.99 46.09
N GLN A 12 5.44 22.98 46.03
CA GLN A 12 5.76 23.63 44.77
C GLN A 12 6.99 22.95 44.16
N PRO A 13 6.85 22.17 43.07
CA PRO A 13 8.02 21.77 42.31
C PRO A 13 8.72 23.05 41.86
N ARG A 14 9.94 23.26 42.36
CA ARG A 14 10.84 24.35 41.92
C ARG A 14 10.87 24.31 40.39
N GLN A 15 10.29 25.33 39.76
CA GLN A 15 10.35 25.48 38.31
C GLN A 15 11.83 25.44 37.92
N PRO A 16 12.28 24.46 37.11
CA PRO A 16 13.66 24.41 36.69
C PRO A 16 13.91 25.69 35.91
N ARG A 17 14.83 26.49 36.42
CA ARG A 17 15.31 27.72 35.78
C ARG A 17 15.74 27.32 34.37
N ARG A 18 14.91 27.63 33.36
CA ARG A 18 15.15 27.25 31.97
C ARG A 18 16.41 28.00 31.52
N LEU A 19 17.56 27.36 31.68
CA LEU A 19 18.79 27.75 31.02
C LEU A 19 18.47 27.75 29.53
N ARG A 20 18.34 28.94 28.94
CA ARG A 20 18.28 29.10 27.49
C ARG A 20 19.68 28.77 26.96
N LEU A 21 19.94 27.49 26.77
CA LEU A 21 21.04 27.05 25.93
C LEU A 21 20.83 27.68 24.55
N PRO A 22 21.87 28.25 23.93
CA PRO A 22 21.76 28.73 22.56
C PRO A 22 21.24 27.58 21.70
N GLN A 23 20.18 27.84 20.92
CA GLN A 23 19.67 26.88 19.96
C GLN A 23 20.75 26.70 18.90
N ILE A 24 21.59 25.67 19.07
CA ILE A 24 22.55 25.26 18.05
C ILE A 24 21.71 24.95 16.81
N ASN A 25 21.96 25.67 15.72
CA ASN A 25 21.22 25.57 14.46
C ASN A 25 21.22 24.12 13.97
N SER A 26 20.15 23.39 14.28
CA SER A 26 20.04 21.97 14.00
C SER A 26 20.07 21.73 12.49
N GLU A 27 19.54 22.63 11.67
CA GLU A 27 19.47 22.49 10.22
C GLU A 27 20.85 22.30 9.56
N SER A 28 21.83 23.15 9.88
CA SER A 28 23.20 23.06 9.33
C SER A 28 23.93 21.78 9.74
N PHE A 29 23.79 21.36 11.00
CA PHE A 29 24.34 20.10 11.49
C PHE A 29 23.66 18.88 10.85
N GLY A 30 22.39 18.99 10.46
CA GLY A 30 21.64 17.92 9.80
C GLY A 30 22.18 17.61 8.41
N HIS A 31 22.39 18.65 7.61
CA HIS A 31 22.99 18.51 6.28
C HIS A 31 24.43 17.98 6.35
N PHE A 32 25.22 18.44 7.32
CA PHE A 32 26.58 17.94 7.53
C PHE A 32 26.60 16.46 7.93
N ALA A 33 25.76 16.06 8.90
CA ALA A 33 25.67 14.67 9.33
C ALA A 33 25.19 13.74 8.20
N GLU A 34 24.25 14.20 7.37
CA GLU A 34 23.76 13.45 6.22
C GLU A 34 24.84 13.28 5.15
N ALA A 35 25.61 14.34 4.85
CA ALA A 35 26.76 14.26 3.95
C ALA A 35 27.84 13.33 4.51
N PHE A 36 28.13 13.41 5.81
CA PHE A 36 29.11 12.58 6.50
C PHE A 36 28.70 11.09 6.51
N ALA A 37 27.41 10.80 6.72
CA ALA A 37 26.86 9.44 6.66
C ALA A 37 26.97 8.85 5.25
N ARG A 38 26.64 9.62 4.20
CA ARG A 38 26.82 9.19 2.81
C ARG A 38 28.30 8.96 2.47
N PHE A 39 29.18 9.82 2.99
CA PHE A 39 30.62 9.72 2.76
C PHE A 39 31.23 8.48 3.42
N MET A 40 30.93 8.20 4.69
CA MET A 40 31.42 7.00 5.39
C MET A 40 30.86 5.69 4.84
N GLY A 41 29.67 5.70 4.23
CA GLY A 41 29.06 4.51 3.60
C GLY A 41 29.65 4.14 2.24
N THR A 42 30.56 4.95 1.69
CA THR A 42 31.13 4.74 0.36
C THR A 42 32.41 3.91 0.43
N PRO A 43 32.63 2.89 -0.43
CA PRO A 43 33.86 2.09 -0.43
C PRO A 43 35.14 2.91 -0.72
N GLN A 44 34.99 4.07 -1.36
CA GLN A 44 36.07 5.02 -1.61
C GLN A 44 36.67 5.60 -0.31
N PHE A 45 35.87 5.75 0.75
CA PHE A 45 36.38 6.26 2.04
C PHE A 45 37.45 5.35 2.63
N ILE A 46 37.20 4.04 2.62
CA ILE A 46 38.14 3.03 3.11
C ILE A 46 39.44 3.09 2.31
N LEU A 47 39.35 3.18 0.98
CA LEU A 47 40.52 3.30 0.10
C LEU A 47 41.36 4.53 0.43
N TYR A 48 40.74 5.71 0.59
CA TYR A 48 41.45 6.94 0.96
C TYR A 48 42.14 6.82 2.33
N MET A 49 41.47 6.23 3.32
CA MET A 49 42.05 6.00 4.65
C MET A 49 43.23 5.03 4.60
N THR A 50 43.14 3.94 3.83
CA THR A 50 44.26 3.00 3.65
C THR A 50 45.45 3.68 2.96
N ILE A 51 45.21 4.47 1.91
CA ILE A 51 46.27 5.22 1.21
C ILE A 51 46.91 6.24 2.15
N PHE A 52 46.12 6.94 2.96
CA PHE A 52 46.64 7.90 3.93
C PHE A 52 47.56 7.23 4.96
N VAL A 53 47.13 6.12 5.56
CA VAL A 53 47.94 5.36 6.53
C VAL A 53 49.20 4.80 5.87
N ALA A 54 49.08 4.18 4.70
CA ALA A 54 50.22 3.65 3.96
C ALA A 54 51.21 4.76 3.56
N GLY A 55 50.71 5.90 3.10
CA GLY A 55 51.50 7.09 2.76
C GLY A 55 52.23 7.65 3.97
N TRP A 56 51.57 7.73 5.14
CA TRP A 56 52.19 8.18 6.40
C TRP A 56 53.33 7.27 6.84
N ILE A 57 53.12 5.95 6.76
CA ILE A 57 54.15 4.94 7.05
C ILE A 57 55.31 5.09 6.06
N ALA A 58 55.02 5.20 4.75
CA ALA A 58 56.03 5.34 3.71
C ALA A 58 56.87 6.62 3.86
N LEU A 59 56.24 7.75 4.19
CA LEU A 59 56.92 9.02 4.50
C LEU A 59 57.87 8.89 5.69
N ASN A 60 57.44 8.20 6.76
CA ASN A 60 58.26 7.98 7.95
C ASN A 60 59.38 6.96 7.75
N LEU A 61 59.16 5.92 6.94
CA LEU A 61 60.20 4.94 6.58
C LEU A 61 61.23 5.52 5.61
N GLY A 62 60.78 6.34 4.65
CA GLY A 62 61.63 6.99 3.66
C GLY A 62 62.56 8.05 4.24
N GLY A 63 62.33 8.50 5.48
CA GLY A 63 63.22 9.42 6.18
C GLY A 63 63.48 10.69 5.39
N ILE A 64 62.43 11.29 4.82
CA ILE A 64 62.56 12.56 4.09
C ILE A 64 63.15 13.59 5.08
N PHE A 65 64.38 14.05 4.80
CA PHE A 65 65.26 14.91 5.62
C PHE A 65 66.11 14.27 6.74
N GLY A 66 66.21 12.95 6.84
CA GLY A 66 67.03 12.30 7.90
C GLY A 66 66.48 12.44 9.33
N LEU A 67 65.37 13.16 9.50
CA LEU A 67 64.57 13.20 10.73
C LEU A 67 63.43 12.19 10.63
N ARG A 68 63.42 11.23 11.55
CA ARG A 68 62.28 10.33 11.75
C ARG A 68 61.21 11.08 12.55
N TRP A 69 60.23 11.64 11.85
CA TRP A 69 59.17 12.46 12.47
C TRP A 69 58.27 11.64 13.41
N ASP A 70 58.05 10.36 13.11
CA ASP A 70 57.25 9.41 13.91
C ASP A 70 57.88 8.00 13.84
N PRO A 71 58.90 7.70 14.66
CA PRO A 71 59.53 6.37 14.72
C PRO A 71 58.53 5.28 15.19
N TYR A 72 58.77 4.03 14.78
CA TYR A 72 58.00 2.88 15.27
C TYR A 72 57.94 2.90 16.81
N PRO A 73 56.75 2.91 17.46
CA PRO A 73 55.44 2.42 17.00
C PRO A 73 54.42 3.47 16.47
N PHE A 74 54.86 4.58 15.86
CA PHE A 74 54.00 5.63 15.29
C PHE A 74 53.04 6.29 16.31
N ILE A 75 53.60 6.98 17.30
CA ILE A 75 52.83 7.58 18.40
C ILE A 75 51.89 8.68 17.91
N LEU A 76 52.30 9.47 16.92
CA LEU A 76 51.49 10.59 16.42
C LEU A 76 50.27 10.08 15.65
N LEU A 77 50.45 9.04 14.84
CA LEU A 77 49.35 8.37 14.13
C LEU A 77 48.34 7.79 15.12
N ASN A 78 48.81 7.13 16.17
CA ASN A 78 47.95 6.58 17.21
C ASN A 78 47.22 7.68 18.01
N LEU A 79 47.88 8.79 18.30
CA LEU A 79 47.25 9.94 18.95
C LEU A 79 46.12 10.50 18.08
N ALA A 80 46.38 10.69 16.79
CA ALA A 80 45.41 11.19 15.83
C ALA A 80 44.18 10.28 15.72
N PHE A 81 44.38 8.96 15.60
CA PHE A 81 43.28 7.99 15.59
C PHE A 81 42.48 8.00 16.89
N SER A 82 43.17 8.15 18.04
CA SER A 82 42.51 8.23 19.34
C SER A 82 41.64 9.48 19.45
N THR A 83 42.14 10.63 19.00
CA THR A 83 41.37 11.88 18.93
C THR A 83 40.21 11.76 17.92
N GLN A 84 40.44 11.14 16.76
CA GLN A 84 39.40 10.91 15.76
C GLN A 84 38.24 10.10 16.35
N ALA A 85 38.52 8.99 17.03
CA ALA A 85 37.50 8.18 17.69
C ALA A 85 36.75 8.95 18.78
N SER A 86 37.48 9.73 19.59
CA SER A 86 36.90 10.55 20.67
C SER A 86 35.94 11.62 20.16
N TYR A 87 36.24 12.28 19.03
CA TYR A 87 35.34 13.27 18.43
C TYR A 87 34.23 12.64 17.57
N ALA A 88 34.45 11.44 17.01
CA ALA A 88 33.43 10.72 16.27
C ALA A 88 32.24 10.30 17.15
N ALA A 89 32.49 9.82 18.36
CA ALA A 89 31.44 9.37 19.28
C ALA A 89 30.30 10.40 19.53
N PRO A 90 30.57 11.65 19.93
CA PRO A 90 29.52 12.65 20.13
C PRO A 90 28.82 13.04 18.83
N LEU A 91 29.55 13.10 17.70
CA LEU A 91 28.97 13.41 16.40
C LEU A 91 28.00 12.32 15.94
N ILE A 92 28.39 11.05 16.10
CA ILE A 92 27.55 9.89 15.83
C ILE A 92 26.31 9.90 16.72
N LEU A 93 26.45 10.20 18.02
CA LEU A 93 25.34 10.29 18.96
C LEU A 93 24.31 11.36 18.54
N LEU A 94 24.79 12.53 18.08
CA LEU A 94 23.91 13.57 17.56
C LEU A 94 23.20 13.14 16.27
N ALA A 95 23.91 12.47 15.36
CA ALA A 95 23.31 11.93 14.13
C ALA A 95 22.25 10.87 14.45
N GLN A 96 22.52 9.98 15.41
CA GLN A 96 21.61 8.93 15.85
C GLN A 96 20.36 9.48 16.54
N ASN A 97 20.47 10.50 17.39
CA ASN A 97 19.31 11.15 18.01
C ASN A 97 18.34 11.69 16.95
N ARG A 98 18.86 12.28 15.88
CA ARG A 98 18.04 12.78 14.77
C ARG A 98 17.43 11.67 13.92
N GLN A 99 18.17 10.58 13.71
CA GLN A 99 17.64 9.40 13.04
C GLN A 99 16.43 8.86 13.83
N ALA A 100 16.60 8.70 15.15
CA ALA A 100 15.55 8.21 16.05
C ALA A 100 14.32 9.13 16.07
N ASP A 101 14.50 10.45 16.02
CA ASP A 101 13.38 11.39 15.94
C ASP A 101 12.60 11.28 14.62
N ARG A 102 13.29 11.13 13.48
CA ARG A 102 12.63 10.85 12.19
C ARG A 102 11.91 9.50 12.20
N ASP A 103 12.54 8.47 12.74
CA ASP A 103 11.96 7.13 12.83
C ASP A 103 10.71 7.13 13.71
N ARG A 104 10.70 7.89 14.80
CA ARG A 104 9.51 8.10 15.64
C ARG A 104 8.37 8.75 14.85
N LEU A 105 8.63 9.82 14.12
CA LEU A 105 7.62 10.49 13.30
C LEU A 105 7.07 9.57 12.21
N ALA A 106 7.92 8.79 11.55
CA ALA A 106 7.50 7.82 10.56
C ALA A 106 6.58 6.74 11.15
N VAL A 107 6.91 6.22 12.35
CA VAL A 107 6.08 5.24 13.06
C VAL A 107 4.74 5.84 13.51
N GLU A 108 4.72 7.09 13.98
CA GLU A 108 3.48 7.78 14.35
C GLU A 108 2.57 8.00 13.15
N GLU A 109 3.13 8.41 12.01
CA GLU A 109 2.39 8.59 10.78
C GLU A 109 1.83 7.26 10.25
N ASP A 110 2.62 6.20 10.27
CA ASP A 110 2.19 4.86 9.89
C ASP A 110 1.03 4.36 10.76
N ARG A 111 1.11 4.57 12.09
CA ARG A 111 0.01 4.24 13.01
C ARG A 111 -1.27 5.01 12.68
N ARG A 112 -1.17 6.30 12.34
CA ARG A 112 -2.33 7.12 11.92
C ARG A 112 -2.93 6.59 10.63
N ARG A 113 -2.10 6.26 9.64
CA ARG A 113 -2.55 5.68 8.37
C ARG A 113 -3.23 4.34 8.58
N ALA A 114 -2.65 3.46 9.40
CA ALA A 114 -3.25 2.17 9.73
C ALA A 114 -4.60 2.31 10.45
N ALA A 115 -4.72 3.28 11.37
CA ALA A 115 -5.99 3.58 12.04
C ALA A 115 -7.06 4.08 11.05
N ALA A 116 -6.68 4.97 10.13
CA ALA A 116 -7.59 5.46 9.08
C ALA A 116 -8.03 4.33 8.14
N GLN A 117 -7.09 3.52 7.64
CA GLN A 117 -7.39 2.36 6.78
C GLN A 117 -8.33 1.36 7.46
N LYS A 118 -8.14 1.12 8.76
CA LYS A 118 -9.05 0.29 9.55
C LYS A 118 -10.46 0.88 9.59
N ALA A 119 -10.59 2.19 9.87
CA ALA A 119 -11.88 2.87 9.90
C ALA A 119 -12.59 2.84 8.54
N ASP A 120 -11.85 3.08 7.44
CA ASP A 120 -12.38 3.00 6.08
C ASP A 120 -12.89 1.58 5.76
N THR A 121 -12.14 0.56 6.16
CA THR A 121 -12.53 -0.84 5.97
C THR A 121 -13.79 -1.18 6.77
N GLU A 122 -13.88 -0.74 8.03
CA GLU A 122 -15.08 -0.93 8.86
C GLU A 122 -16.29 -0.20 8.28
N PHE A 123 -16.09 1.01 7.74
CA PHE A 123 -17.13 1.78 7.07
C PHE A 123 -17.64 1.04 5.83
N LEU A 124 -16.74 0.64 4.92
CA LEU A 124 -17.09 -0.12 3.73
C LEU A 124 -17.78 -1.45 4.07
N ALA A 125 -17.33 -2.15 5.11
CA ALA A 125 -17.98 -3.38 5.55
C ALA A 125 -19.43 -3.15 6.04
N ARG A 126 -19.68 -2.05 6.76
CA ARG A 126 -21.04 -1.67 7.19
C ARG A 126 -21.91 -1.25 6.01
N GLU A 127 -21.37 -0.47 5.08
CA GLU A 127 -22.07 -0.07 3.87
C GLU A 127 -22.44 -1.28 3.00
N ILE A 128 -21.52 -2.23 2.81
CA ILE A 128 -21.80 -3.48 2.08
C ILE A 128 -22.86 -4.31 2.80
N ALA A 129 -22.81 -4.40 4.14
CA ALA A 129 -23.81 -5.11 4.91
C ALA A 129 -25.20 -4.46 4.77
N ALA A 130 -25.29 -3.14 4.85
CA ALA A 130 -26.53 -2.39 4.64
C ALA A 130 -27.06 -2.57 3.21
N LEU A 131 -26.19 -2.45 2.20
CA LEU A 131 -26.53 -2.69 0.80
C LEU A 131 -27.04 -4.13 0.58
N ARG A 132 -26.42 -5.12 1.22
CA ARG A 132 -26.84 -6.53 1.14
C ARG A 132 -28.24 -6.75 1.72
N ILE A 133 -28.58 -6.08 2.83
CA ILE A 133 -29.91 -6.17 3.43
C ILE A 133 -30.94 -5.52 2.51
N ALA A 134 -30.68 -4.30 2.04
CA ALA A 134 -31.56 -3.57 1.12
C ALA A 134 -31.80 -4.36 -0.19
N LEU A 135 -30.75 -4.96 -0.77
CA LEU A 135 -30.88 -5.83 -1.93
C LEU A 135 -31.60 -7.14 -1.60
N GLY A 136 -31.41 -7.70 -0.39
CA GLY A 136 -32.12 -8.90 0.06
C GLY A 136 -33.64 -8.71 0.13
N GLU A 137 -34.10 -7.53 0.54
CA GLU A 137 -35.52 -7.18 0.59
C GLU A 137 -36.13 -7.01 -0.82
N VAL A 138 -35.41 -6.37 -1.75
CA VAL A 138 -35.89 -6.08 -3.12
C VAL A 138 -35.68 -7.24 -4.10
N ALA A 139 -34.66 -8.08 -3.90
CA ALA A 139 -34.28 -9.17 -4.79
C ALA A 139 -34.68 -10.55 -4.25
N THR A 140 -35.84 -10.67 -3.61
CA THR A 140 -36.37 -12.02 -3.36
C THR A 140 -36.62 -12.67 -4.72
N ARG A 141 -36.11 -13.89 -4.95
CA ARG A 141 -36.25 -14.62 -6.22
C ARG A 141 -37.70 -14.61 -6.73
N ASP A 142 -38.65 -14.72 -5.81
CA ASP A 142 -40.07 -14.73 -6.11
C ASP A 142 -40.62 -13.38 -6.55
N PHE A 143 -40.09 -12.25 -6.04
CA PHE A 143 -40.45 -10.90 -6.50
C PHE A 143 -39.92 -10.60 -7.90
N VAL A 144 -38.65 -10.91 -8.15
CA VAL A 144 -38.04 -10.77 -9.49
C VAL A 144 -38.77 -11.66 -10.48
N ARG A 145 -39.12 -12.89 -10.07
CA ARG A 145 -39.91 -13.81 -10.89
C ARG A 145 -41.32 -13.29 -11.13
N SER A 146 -42.01 -12.79 -10.10
CA SER A 146 -43.38 -12.28 -10.25
C SER A 146 -43.41 -11.07 -11.16
N GLU A 147 -42.42 -10.17 -11.09
CA GLU A 147 -42.43 -8.96 -11.92
C GLU A 147 -42.01 -9.24 -13.36
N LEU A 148 -41.06 -10.15 -13.59
CA LEU A 148 -40.78 -10.67 -14.93
C LEU A 148 -42.00 -11.37 -15.54
N SER A 149 -42.68 -12.23 -14.77
CA SER A 149 -43.91 -12.89 -15.22
C SER A 149 -45.03 -11.90 -15.50
N ARG A 150 -45.21 -10.87 -14.66
CA ARG A 150 -46.20 -9.81 -14.83
C ARG A 150 -45.95 -9.00 -16.11
N LEU A 151 -44.70 -8.60 -16.34
CA LEU A 151 -44.29 -7.88 -17.55
C LEU A 151 -44.48 -8.73 -18.81
N LEU A 152 -44.13 -10.02 -18.76
CA LEU A 152 -44.37 -10.96 -19.87
C LEU A 152 -45.86 -11.09 -20.17
N GLU A 153 -46.70 -11.22 -19.15
CA GLU A 153 -48.15 -11.35 -19.31
C GLU A 153 -48.78 -10.05 -19.84
N GLU A 154 -48.27 -8.89 -19.45
CA GLU A 154 -48.66 -7.60 -20.01
C GLU A 154 -48.31 -7.48 -21.50
N LEU A 155 -47.10 -7.91 -21.88
CA LEU A 155 -46.66 -7.95 -23.28
C LEU A 155 -47.53 -8.91 -24.12
N GLU A 156 -47.85 -10.09 -23.59
CA GLU A 156 -48.72 -11.06 -24.26
C GLU A 156 -50.15 -10.52 -24.43
N ARG A 157 -50.67 -9.80 -23.44
CA ARG A 157 -51.98 -9.14 -23.54
C ARG A 157 -51.98 -8.05 -24.60
N GLU A 158 -50.92 -7.26 -24.71
CA GLU A 158 -50.76 -6.28 -25.79
C GLU A 158 -50.69 -6.95 -27.16
N ASP A 159 -49.91 -8.02 -27.30
CA ASP A 159 -49.80 -8.75 -28.55
C ASP A 159 -51.13 -9.41 -28.94
N ARG A 160 -51.87 -9.95 -27.97
CA ARG A 160 -53.22 -10.48 -28.18
C ARG A 160 -54.25 -9.39 -28.49
N ARG A 161 -54.08 -8.17 -27.98
CA ARG A 161 -54.89 -6.99 -28.38
C ARG A 161 -54.56 -6.56 -29.81
N ARG A 162 -53.29 -6.59 -30.20
CA ARG A 162 -52.86 -6.35 -31.59
C ARG A 162 -53.32 -7.47 -32.53
N GLY A 163 -53.34 -8.72 -32.07
CA GLY A 163 -53.73 -9.91 -32.83
C GLY A 163 -55.24 -10.18 -32.95
N ARG A 164 -56.09 -9.61 -32.10
CA ARG A 164 -57.56 -9.65 -32.27
C ARG A 164 -58.11 -8.65 -33.30
N GLY A 165 -57.22 -8.00 -34.06
CA GLY A 165 -57.55 -6.99 -35.05
C GLY A 165 -57.93 -7.49 -36.45
N GLU A 166 -57.72 -8.76 -36.82
CA GLU A 166 -58.18 -9.25 -38.15
C GLU A 166 -58.30 -10.78 -38.25
N PRO A 167 -59.52 -11.35 -38.36
CA PRO A 167 -59.75 -12.61 -39.04
C PRO A 167 -60.02 -12.32 -40.52
N ARG A 168 -59.05 -12.63 -41.39
CA ARG A 168 -59.21 -12.61 -42.85
C ARG A 168 -60.22 -13.71 -43.25
N PRO A 169 -61.34 -13.42 -43.92
CA PRO A 169 -62.29 -14.48 -44.29
C PRO A 169 -61.71 -15.30 -45.45
N LEU A 170 -61.58 -16.62 -45.24
CA LEU A 170 -61.32 -17.57 -46.33
C LEU A 170 -62.63 -17.77 -47.12
N PRO A 171 -62.62 -17.69 -48.47
CA PRO A 171 -63.83 -17.89 -49.27
C PRO A 171 -64.17 -19.38 -49.39
N SER A 172 -65.47 -19.67 -49.22
CA SER A 172 -66.07 -21.00 -49.37
C SER A 172 -66.46 -21.31 -50.81
N ALA A 173 -66.13 -22.52 -51.29
CA ALA A 173 -66.72 -23.26 -52.42
C ALA A 173 -65.89 -24.55 -52.61
N ARG A 174 -66.37 -25.79 -52.80
CA ARG A 174 -67.66 -26.42 -53.18
C ARG A 174 -67.58 -27.91 -52.77
N PRO A 175 -68.70 -28.69 -52.79
CA PRO A 175 -68.69 -30.11 -52.43
C PRO A 175 -68.64 -31.06 -53.64
N ALA A 176 -68.39 -32.33 -53.31
CA ALA A 176 -68.62 -33.59 -54.04
C ALA A 176 -67.45 -34.19 -54.84
N GLY A 177 -67.10 -35.43 -54.46
CA GLY A 177 -66.22 -36.34 -55.20
C GLY A 177 -65.72 -37.47 -54.30
N ALA A 178 -66.22 -38.69 -54.54
CA ALA A 178 -66.04 -39.90 -53.75
C ALA A 178 -64.74 -40.67 -54.07
N HIS A 179 -64.46 -41.70 -53.24
CA HIS A 179 -63.50 -42.81 -53.41
C HIS A 179 -62.02 -42.44 -53.23
N SER A 180 -61.12 -43.25 -52.66
CA SER A 180 -61.15 -44.61 -52.09
C SER A 180 -59.76 -44.88 -51.48
N GLU A 181 -59.74 -45.59 -50.35
CA GLU A 181 -58.67 -46.45 -49.79
C GLU A 181 -57.26 -45.90 -49.47
N PRO A 182 -56.58 -46.55 -48.48
CA PRO A 182 -55.37 -46.08 -47.84
C PRO A 182 -54.13 -46.68 -48.50
N ASP A 183 -52.97 -46.01 -48.41
CA ASP A 183 -51.72 -46.75 -48.35
C ASP A 183 -50.52 -45.92 -47.89
N GLN A 184 -49.74 -46.60 -47.05
CA GLN A 184 -48.28 -46.58 -47.02
C GLN A 184 -47.56 -45.42 -46.32
N TRP A 185 -47.24 -45.70 -45.06
CA TRP A 185 -46.03 -45.22 -44.42
C TRP A 185 -44.78 -45.74 -45.15
N ASP A 186 -43.88 -44.82 -45.52
CA ASP A 186 -42.44 -45.00 -45.78
C ASP A 186 -41.84 -43.57 -45.67
N GLY A 187 -40.72 -43.27 -45.05
CA GLY A 187 -39.67 -44.04 -44.43
C GLY A 187 -38.71 -43.04 -43.76
N TRP A 188 -38.25 -43.42 -42.57
CA TRP A 188 -36.91 -43.22 -42.03
C TRP A 188 -35.83 -42.65 -43.00
N ALA A 189 -35.12 -41.61 -42.56
CA ALA A 189 -33.68 -41.35 -42.75
C ALA A 189 -33.33 -40.09 -41.93
N SER A 190 -32.75 -40.21 -40.73
CA SER A 190 -31.31 -40.39 -40.50
C SER A 190 -30.46 -39.29 -41.16
N GLU A 191 -30.06 -38.26 -40.41
CA GLU A 191 -28.62 -38.02 -40.21
C GLU A 191 -28.32 -37.04 -39.05
N PRO A 192 -27.29 -37.35 -38.23
CA PRO A 192 -26.79 -36.51 -37.15
C PRO A 192 -25.59 -35.66 -37.61
N GLY A 193 -25.42 -34.48 -37.04
CA GLY A 193 -24.29 -33.61 -37.36
C GLY A 193 -23.69 -32.95 -36.13
N ARG A 194 -22.93 -33.72 -35.33
CA ARG A 194 -21.87 -33.15 -34.49
C ARG A 194 -20.80 -32.55 -35.39
N ARG A 195 -20.31 -31.36 -35.07
CA ARG A 195 -18.93 -30.98 -35.38
C ARG A 195 -18.28 -30.42 -34.12
N ASP A 196 -17.26 -31.16 -33.71
CA ASP A 196 -16.19 -30.74 -32.84
C ASP A 196 -15.38 -29.63 -33.53
N GLU A 197 -14.86 -28.68 -32.75
CA GLU A 197 -13.68 -27.91 -33.14
C GLU A 197 -12.71 -27.81 -31.95
N PRO A 198 -11.47 -28.30 -32.08
CA PRO A 198 -10.45 -28.16 -31.05
C PRO A 198 -9.39 -27.11 -31.40
N GLY A 199 -8.98 -26.35 -30.37
CA GLY A 199 -7.58 -26.08 -30.08
C GLY A 199 -6.87 -24.92 -30.79
N GLY A 200 -6.20 -24.07 -30.00
CA GLY A 200 -5.22 -23.12 -30.53
C GLY A 200 -4.50 -22.27 -29.50
N ARG A 201 -3.51 -22.85 -28.79
CA ARG A 201 -2.47 -22.14 -28.02
C ARG A 201 -1.63 -21.24 -28.93
N ARG A 202 -1.31 -20.03 -28.44
CA ARG A 202 -0.03 -19.29 -28.60
C ARG A 202 0.04 -18.34 -27.39
N GLY A 203 1.15 -18.05 -26.73
CA GLY A 203 2.57 -18.36 -26.89
C GLY A 203 3.27 -17.54 -25.80
#